data_AF-A0A7W1HX98-F1
#
_entry.id   AF-A0A7W1HX98-F1
#
_cell.length_a   1.000
_cell.length_b   1.000
_cell.length_c   1.000
_cell.angle_alpha   90.00
_cell.angle_beta   90.00
_cell.angle_gamma   90.00
#
_symmetry.space_group_name_H-M   'P 1'
#
loop_
_entity.id
_entity.type
_entity.pdbx_description
1 polymer ?
#
loop_
_entity_poly.entity_id
_entity_poly.type
_entity_poly.pdbx_seq_one_letter_code
_entity_poly.pdbx_strand_id
1 'polypeptide(L)'
;MEDVKEIQRRLHPPMVEGDHTFATATDRISDITLKRKTPFGWFIGFGIGFILLQIMMITVTYLVFTGIGIWGTNQPVGWAFPIINFVWWIGIGHEGTLISAILLLLNQKWRTSINRFAEAMTLFAVACAGVYPLLHT
;
A
#
# COMPACT_ATOMS: atom_id res chain seq x y z
N MET A 1 -42.94 -12.07 -4.39
CA MET A 1 -41.52 -12.43 -4.63
C MET A 1 -40.66 -11.21 -4.95
N GLU A 2 -41.21 -10.20 -5.63
CA GLU A 2 -40.53 -8.94 -5.97
C GLU A 2 -40.21 -8.07 -4.74
N ASP A 3 -41.15 -7.96 -3.78
CA ASP A 3 -40.94 -7.27 -2.49
C ASP A 3 -39.77 -7.83 -1.68
N VAL A 4 -39.59 -9.15 -1.66
CA VAL A 4 -38.51 -9.80 -0.90
C VAL A 4 -37.14 -9.44 -1.49
N LYS A 5 -37.03 -9.40 -2.82
CA LYS A 5 -35.80 -8.98 -3.50
C LYS A 5 -35.49 -7.51 -3.26
N GLU A 6 -36.51 -6.65 -3.23
CA GLU A 6 -36.31 -5.23 -2.96
C GLU A 6 -35.88 -4.98 -1.51
N ILE A 7 -36.49 -5.65 -0.53
CA ILE A 7 -36.06 -5.60 0.87
C ILE A 7 -34.62 -6.10 1.00
N GLN A 8 -34.28 -7.22 0.35
CA GLN A 8 -32.92 -7.76 0.36
C GLN A 8 -31.91 -6.79 -0.26
N ARG A 9 -32.28 -6.03 -1.30
CA ARG A 9 -31.43 -5.01 -1.95
C ARG A 9 -31.25 -3.77 -1.08
N ARG A 10 -32.25 -3.40 -0.27
CA ARG A 10 -32.13 -2.32 0.72
C ARG A 10 -31.23 -2.72 1.91
N LEU A 11 -31.30 -3.98 2.33
CA LEU A 11 -30.49 -4.52 3.42
C LEU A 11 -29.04 -4.83 3.00
N HIS A 12 -28.85 -5.29 1.76
CA HIS A 12 -27.55 -5.57 1.16
C HIS A 12 -27.45 -4.87 -0.19
N PRO A 13 -27.02 -3.59 -0.20
CA PRO A 13 -26.82 -2.88 -1.45
C PRO A 13 -25.79 -3.62 -2.32
N PRO A 14 -25.96 -3.62 -3.66
CA PRO A 14 -24.99 -4.23 -4.56
C PRO A 14 -23.63 -3.55 -4.40
N MET A 15 -22.58 -4.34 -4.13
CA MET A 15 -21.23 -3.82 -3.91
C MET A 15 -20.50 -3.44 -5.21
N VAL A 16 -20.99 -3.94 -6.34
CA VAL A 16 -20.49 -3.61 -7.68
C VAL A 16 -21.67 -3.10 -8.49
N GLU A 17 -21.51 -1.95 -9.11
CA GLU A 17 -22.52 -1.35 -9.97
C GLU A 17 -22.49 -2.00 -11.35
N GLY A 18 -23.66 -2.22 -11.95
CA GLY A 18 -23.81 -2.82 -13.28
C GLY A 18 -23.88 -4.35 -13.29
N ASP A 19 -24.23 -4.89 -14.45
CA ASP A 19 -24.34 -6.34 -14.67
C ASP A 19 -22.99 -6.92 -15.12
N HIS A 20 -22.33 -7.64 -14.22
CA HIS A 20 -21.04 -8.26 -14.47
C HIS A 20 -21.09 -9.78 -14.28
N THR A 21 -20.54 -10.51 -15.25
CA THR A 21 -20.26 -11.95 -15.15
C THR A 21 -18.80 -12.18 -14.75
N PHE A 22 -18.47 -13.40 -14.29
CA PHE A 22 -17.08 -13.76 -13.95
C PHE A 22 -16.11 -13.56 -15.13
N ALA A 23 -16.56 -13.82 -16.36
CA ALA A 23 -15.77 -13.57 -17.57
C ALA A 23 -15.46 -12.08 -17.72
N THR A 24 -16.48 -11.21 -17.61
CA THR A 24 -16.29 -9.77 -17.74
C THR A 24 -15.39 -9.17 -16.65
N ALA A 25 -15.47 -9.65 -15.41
CA ALA A 25 -14.59 -9.22 -14.32
C ALA A 25 -13.13 -9.61 -14.59
N THR A 26 -12.92 -10.84 -15.05
CA THR A 26 -11.59 -11.35 -15.42
C THR A 26 -11.00 -10.55 -16.58
N ASP A 27 -11.79 -10.31 -17.62
CA ASP A 27 -11.35 -9.52 -18.77
C ASP A 27 -10.99 -8.09 -18.36
N ARG A 28 -11.79 -7.43 -17.52
CA ARG A 28 -11.50 -6.06 -17.06
C ARG A 28 -10.21 -5.96 -16.23
N ILE A 29 -9.97 -6.91 -15.33
CA ILE A 29 -8.76 -6.90 -14.49
C ILE A 29 -7.53 -7.27 -15.30
N SER A 30 -7.62 -8.31 -16.13
CA SER A 30 -6.51 -8.77 -16.98
C SER A 30 -6.17 -7.80 -18.11
N ASP A 31 -7.13 -7.01 -18.59
CA ASP A 31 -6.89 -6.00 -19.60
C ASP A 31 -5.87 -4.96 -19.15
N ILE A 32 -5.88 -4.60 -17.85
CA ILE A 32 -4.95 -3.63 -17.25
C ILE A 32 -3.49 -4.12 -17.33
N THR A 33 -3.25 -5.42 -17.18
CA THR A 33 -1.90 -5.99 -17.10
C THR A 33 -1.42 -6.63 -18.40
N LEU A 34 -2.31 -7.23 -19.19
CA LEU A 34 -1.93 -8.10 -20.32
C LEU A 34 -2.27 -7.52 -21.70
N LYS A 35 -3.38 -6.79 -21.85
CA LYS A 35 -3.90 -6.41 -23.18
C LYS A 35 -3.72 -4.93 -23.50
N ARG A 36 -3.91 -4.04 -22.51
CA ARG A 36 -3.83 -2.59 -22.71
C ARG A 36 -2.38 -2.13 -22.82
N LYS A 37 -2.10 -1.24 -23.78
CA LYS A 37 -0.80 -0.55 -23.83
C LYS A 37 -0.62 0.28 -22.56
N THR A 38 0.56 0.15 -21.93
CA THR A 38 0.89 0.88 -20.70
C THR A 38 0.71 2.38 -20.94
N PRO A 39 -0.17 3.07 -20.17
CA PRO A 39 -0.44 4.48 -20.39
C PRO A 39 0.80 5.31 -20.07
N PHE A 40 1.00 6.42 -20.79
CA PHE A 40 2.16 7.28 -20.60
C PHE A 40 2.31 7.78 -19.15
N GLY A 41 1.18 8.07 -18.47
CA GLY A 41 1.17 8.46 -17.06
C GLY A 41 1.79 7.43 -16.11
N TRP A 42 1.75 6.13 -16.43
CA TRP A 42 2.41 5.10 -15.63
C TRP A 42 3.93 5.26 -15.67
N PHE A 43 4.50 5.58 -16.85
CA PHE A 43 5.94 5.85 -16.98
C PHE A 43 6.37 7.12 -16.26
N ILE A 44 5.52 8.15 -16.22
CA ILE A 44 5.79 9.35 -15.42
C ILE A 44 5.84 9.00 -13.93
N GLY A 45 4.83 8.29 -13.43
CA GLY A 45 4.79 7.87 -12.01
C GLY A 45 5.97 6.98 -11.64
N PHE A 46 6.30 6.01 -12.50
CA PHE A 46 7.48 5.17 -12.34
C PHE A 46 8.77 5.99 -12.35
N GLY A 47 8.92 6.93 -13.29
CA GLY A 47 10.10 7.79 -13.39
C GLY A 47 10.30 8.65 -12.13
N ILE A 48 9.24 9.26 -11.60
CA ILE A 48 9.29 10.03 -10.36
C ILE A 48 9.68 9.14 -9.17
N GLY A 49 9.01 7.98 -9.02
CA GLY A 49 9.33 7.03 -7.95
C GLY A 49 10.76 6.51 -8.03
N PHE A 50 11.24 6.24 -9.24
CA PHE A 50 12.61 5.80 -9.49
C PHE A 50 13.64 6.87 -9.15
N ILE A 51 13.39 8.15 -9.50
CA ILE A 51 14.27 9.26 -9.12
C ILE A 51 14.35 9.39 -7.59
N LEU A 52 13.21 9.33 -6.89
CA LEU A 52 13.19 9.38 -5.43
C LEU A 52 13.94 8.19 -4.79
N LEU A 53 13.81 6.99 -5.37
CA LEU A 53 14.57 5.83 -4.94
C LEU A 53 16.08 6.05 -5.12
N GLN A 54 16.52 6.61 -6.25
CA GLN A 54 17.94 6.92 -6.47
C GLN A 54 18.47 7.96 -5.47
N ILE A 55 17.68 8.99 -5.16
CA ILE A 55 18.03 9.98 -4.13
C ILE A 55 18.21 9.28 -2.78
N MET A 56 17.29 8.38 -2.41
CA MET A 56 17.40 7.60 -1.19
C MET A 56 18.68 6.74 -1.18
N MET A 57 19.01 6.06 -2.27
CA MET A 57 20.25 5.25 -2.33
C MET A 57 21.52 6.11 -2.17
N ILE A 58 21.55 7.31 -2.75
CA ILE A 58 22.67 8.24 -2.60
C ILE A 58 22.80 8.73 -1.15
N THR A 59 21.68 9.14 -0.52
CA THR A 59 21.69 9.64 0.86
C THR A 59 22.02 8.55 1.87
N VAL A 60 21.54 7.32 1.65
CA VAL A 60 21.91 6.15 2.47
C VAL A 60 23.40 5.84 2.33
N THR A 61 23.93 5.87 1.12
CA THR A 61 25.38 5.66 0.90
C THR A 61 26.19 6.72 1.65
N TYR A 62 25.81 7.99 1.55
CA TYR A 62 26.46 9.09 2.27
C TYR A 62 26.37 8.94 3.80
N LEU A 63 25.22 8.49 4.31
CA LEU A 63 25.02 8.17 5.73
C LEU A 63 25.99 7.09 6.21
N VAL A 64 26.13 5.99 5.47
CA VAL A 64 27.01 4.88 5.87
C VAL A 64 28.48 5.30 5.90
N PHE A 65 28.92 6.15 4.96
CA PHE A 65 30.31 6.64 4.95
C PHE A 65 30.60 7.74 5.97
N THR A 66 29.62 8.59 6.28
CA THR A 66 29.81 9.76 7.16
C THR A 66 29.44 9.48 8.62
N GLY A 67 28.54 8.52 8.85
CA GLY A 67 28.01 8.15 10.16
C GLY A 67 26.70 8.85 10.52
N ILE A 68 26.06 8.34 11.58
CA ILE A 68 24.70 8.73 12.04
C ILE A 68 24.54 10.20 12.46
N GLY A 69 25.65 10.92 12.69
CA GLY A 69 25.63 12.32 13.13
C GLY A 69 24.95 13.27 12.12
N ILE A 70 24.89 12.91 10.84
CA ILE A 70 24.23 13.72 9.80
C ILE A 70 22.71 13.82 9.99
N TRP A 71 22.11 12.94 10.79
CA TRP A 71 20.68 12.97 11.10
C TRP A 71 20.30 14.06 12.09
N GLY A 72 21.27 14.72 12.72
CA GLY A 72 21.02 15.78 13.69
C GLY A 72 20.52 15.26 15.05
N THR A 73 20.73 13.97 15.34
CA THR A 73 20.50 13.40 16.67
C THR A 73 21.47 14.02 17.67
N ASN A 74 20.97 14.35 18.87
CA ASN A 74 21.74 14.98 19.94
C ASN A 74 21.62 14.13 21.21
N GLN A 75 22.50 14.31 22.19
CA GLN A 75 22.23 13.85 23.56
C GLN A 75 21.41 14.93 24.31
N PRO A 76 20.25 14.58 24.90
CA PRO A 76 19.76 13.23 25.20
C PRO A 76 18.84 12.59 24.13
N VAL A 77 18.43 13.33 23.09
CA VAL A 77 17.48 12.85 22.07
C VAL A 77 18.18 12.05 20.95
N GLY A 78 18.59 10.83 21.27
CA GLY A 78 19.24 9.92 20.31
C GLY A 78 18.30 9.33 19.26
N TRP A 79 16.99 9.38 19.48
CA TRP A 79 15.96 8.84 18.59
C TRP A 79 15.13 9.96 17.99
N ALA A 80 15.45 10.36 16.76
CA ALA A 80 14.79 11.44 16.04
C ALA A 80 13.97 10.90 14.85
N PHE A 81 14.04 11.58 13.70
CA PHE A 81 13.40 11.20 12.42
C PHE A 81 13.46 9.72 12.02
N PRO A 82 14.54 8.97 12.27
CA PRO A 82 14.64 7.56 11.83
C PRO A 82 13.61 6.67 12.49
N ILE A 83 13.45 6.83 13.80
CA ILE A 83 12.47 6.08 14.59
C ILE A 83 11.07 6.60 14.33
N ILE A 84 10.91 7.91 14.16
CA ILE A 84 9.62 8.51 13.76
C ILE A 84 9.15 7.91 12.44
N ASN A 85 10.01 7.87 11.42
CA ASN A 85 9.70 7.31 10.11
C ASN A 85 9.50 5.80 10.17
N PHE A 86 10.32 5.07 10.95
CA PHE A 86 10.13 3.64 11.18
C PHE A 86 8.71 3.34 11.68
N VAL A 87 8.28 3.98 12.77
CA VAL A 87 6.96 3.78 13.36
C VAL A 87 5.86 4.24 12.41
N TRP A 88 6.07 5.34 11.69
CA TRP A 88 5.12 5.84 10.70
C TRP A 88 4.87 4.84 9.57
N TRP A 89 5.93 4.26 8.99
CA TRP A 89 5.80 3.23 7.94
C TRP A 89 5.16 1.95 8.45
N ILE A 90 5.49 1.51 9.67
CA ILE A 90 4.81 0.37 10.31
C ILE A 90 3.32 0.66 10.52
N GLY A 91 2.97 1.90 10.91
CA GLY A 91 1.59 2.36 11.04
C GLY A 91 0.79 2.20 9.75
N ILE A 92 1.37 2.60 8.61
CA ILE A 92 0.75 2.39 7.29
C ILE A 92 0.56 0.90 7.00
N GLY A 93 1.55 0.07 7.34
CA GLY A 93 1.47 -1.37 7.13
C GLY A 93 0.29 -2.03 7.87
N HIS A 94 -0.04 -1.54 9.08
CA HIS A 94 -1.13 -2.08 9.89
C HIS A 94 -2.50 -1.97 9.23
N GLU A 95 -2.79 -0.85 8.56
CA GLU A 95 -4.07 -0.64 7.86
C GLU A 95 -4.32 -1.74 6.83
N GLY A 96 -3.28 -2.14 6.09
CA GLY A 96 -3.41 -3.19 5.09
C GLY A 96 -3.71 -4.57 5.70
N THR A 97 -3.09 -4.91 6.84
CA THR A 97 -3.39 -6.16 7.56
C THR A 97 -4.77 -6.20 8.19
N LEU A 98 -5.28 -5.04 8.63
CA LEU A 98 -6.65 -4.91 9.12
C LEU A 98 -7.65 -5.19 8.00
N ILE A 99 -7.44 -4.59 6.82
CA ILE A 99 -8.31 -4.77 5.66
C ILE A 99 -8.28 -6.22 5.16
N SER A 100 -7.12 -6.89 5.17
CA SER A 100 -7.00 -8.25 4.62
C SER A 100 -7.43 -9.35 5.59
N ALA A 101 -7.04 -9.26 6.86
CA ALA A 101 -7.31 -10.30 7.86
C ALA A 101 -8.54 -9.98 8.72
N ILE A 102 -8.62 -8.79 9.31
CA ILE A 102 -9.70 -8.49 10.29
C ILE A 102 -11.05 -8.39 9.57
N LEU A 103 -11.14 -7.70 8.44
CA LEU A 103 -12.40 -7.62 7.68
C LEU A 103 -12.83 -8.97 7.12
N LEU A 104 -11.88 -9.88 6.85
CA LEU A 104 -12.19 -11.27 6.50
C LEU A 104 -12.84 -12.00 7.68
N LEU A 105 -12.28 -11.89 8.89
CA LEU A 105 -12.83 -12.51 10.10
C LEU A 105 -14.22 -11.96 10.44
N LEU A 106 -14.44 -10.66 10.22
CA LEU A 106 -15.74 -10.00 10.40
C LEU A 106 -16.71 -10.25 9.24
N ASN A 107 -16.38 -11.15 8.30
CA ASN A 107 -17.18 -11.54 7.14
C ASN A 107 -17.67 -10.34 6.30
N GLN A 108 -16.83 -9.30 6.18
CA GLN A 108 -17.15 -8.11 5.41
C GLN A 108 -16.84 -8.34 3.93
N LYS A 109 -17.88 -8.45 3.08
CA LYS A 109 -17.71 -8.82 1.66
C LYS A 109 -17.08 -7.71 0.79
N TRP A 110 -17.24 -6.45 1.19
CA TRP A 110 -16.76 -5.28 0.43
C TRP A 110 -15.24 -5.20 0.34
N ARG A 111 -14.48 -5.82 1.27
CA ARG A 111 -13.02 -5.85 1.22
C ARG A 111 -12.44 -6.53 -0.02
N THR A 112 -13.22 -7.34 -0.73
CA THR A 112 -12.76 -8.15 -1.88
C THR A 112 -12.19 -7.31 -3.03
N SER A 113 -12.71 -6.11 -3.28
CA SER A 113 -12.21 -5.22 -4.33
C SER A 113 -10.89 -4.51 -3.99
N ILE A 114 -10.57 -4.38 -2.70
CA ILE A 114 -9.40 -3.62 -2.21
C ILE A 114 -8.30 -4.49 -1.60
N ASN A 115 -8.57 -5.76 -1.30
CA ASN A 115 -7.67 -6.63 -0.56
C ASN A 115 -6.25 -6.70 -1.15
N ARG A 116 -6.13 -6.85 -2.47
CA ARG A 116 -4.83 -6.94 -3.15
C ARG A 116 -4.02 -5.64 -3.07
N PHE A 117 -4.70 -4.49 -3.07
CA PHE A 117 -4.03 -3.19 -2.89
C PHE A 117 -3.55 -3.03 -1.44
N ALA A 118 -4.38 -3.43 -0.47
CA ALA A 118 -4.03 -3.42 0.95
C ALA A 118 -2.83 -4.32 1.26
N GLU A 119 -2.79 -5.54 0.71
CA GLU A 119 -1.66 -6.45 0.86
C GLU A 119 -0.37 -5.89 0.24
N ALA A 120 -0.44 -5.36 -0.98
CA ALA A 120 0.71 -4.73 -1.63
C ALA A 120 1.23 -3.52 -0.85
N MET A 121 0.33 -2.68 -0.34
CA MET A 121 0.66 -1.53 0.50
C MET A 121 1.42 -1.97 1.76
N THR A 122 0.96 -3.01 2.47
CA THR A 122 1.67 -3.55 3.64
C THR A 122 3.07 -4.03 3.28
N LEU A 123 3.23 -4.77 2.18
CA LEU A 123 4.55 -5.28 1.77
C LEU A 123 5.54 -4.15 1.49
N PHE A 124 5.11 -3.12 0.75
CA PHE A 124 5.99 -1.97 0.47
C PHE A 124 6.25 -1.13 1.72
N ALA A 125 5.26 -0.92 2.57
CA ALA A 125 5.41 -0.17 3.82
C ALA A 125 6.41 -0.85 4.77
N VAL A 126 6.33 -2.18 4.93
CA VAL A 126 7.27 -2.95 5.75
C VAL A 126 8.67 -2.97 5.13
N ALA A 127 8.79 -3.06 3.80
CA ALA A 127 10.08 -2.97 3.13
C ALA A 127 10.75 -1.60 3.39
N CYS A 128 10.00 -0.50 3.32
CA CYS A 128 10.49 0.84 3.67
C CYS A 128 10.83 0.95 5.17
N ALA A 129 9.98 0.40 6.05
CA ALA A 129 10.20 0.43 7.49
C ALA A 129 11.51 -0.28 7.87
N GLY A 130 11.77 -1.45 7.28
CA GLY A 130 12.93 -2.30 7.62
C GLY A 130 14.29 -1.63 7.37
N VAL A 131 14.34 -0.59 6.54
CA VAL A 131 15.56 0.18 6.29
C VAL A 131 16.02 0.96 7.53
N TYR A 132 15.10 1.55 8.29
CA TYR A 132 15.46 2.42 9.42
C TYR A 132 16.12 1.68 10.59
N PRO A 133 15.65 0.49 11.03
CA PRO A 133 16.35 -0.32 12.02
C PRO A 133 17.81 -0.61 11.66
N LEU A 134 18.11 -0.79 10.37
CA LEU A 134 19.46 -1.10 9.89
C LEU A 134 20.36 0.13 9.78
N LEU A 135 19.78 1.31 9.53
CA LEU A 135 20.53 2.54 9.28
C LEU A 135 20.67 3.47 10.50
N HIS A 136 19.90 3.22 11.57
CA HIS A 136 19.92 4.05 12.79
C HIS A 136 20.89 3.60 13.88
N THR A 137 21.69 2.57 13.60
CA THR A 137 22.75 2.07 14.48
C THR A 137 24.04 2.83 14.24
#